data_AF-A0AAE1W9Q0-F1
#
_entry.id   AF-A0AAE1W9Q0-F1
#
_cell.length_a   1.000
_cell.length_b   1.000
_cell.length_c   1.000
_cell.angle_alpha   90.00
_cell.angle_beta   90.00
_cell.angle_gamma   90.00
#
_symmetry.space_group_name_H-M   'P 1'
#
loop_
_entity.id
_entity.type
_entity.pdbx_description
1 polymer ?
#
loop_
_entity_poly.entity_id
_entity_poly.type
_entity_poly.pdbx_seq_one_letter_code
_entity_poly.pdbx_strand_id
1 'polypeptide(L)'
;MRLLNCKALGESLESCSIKELDQVEQLLERSLNSIRARKEKKLMKENTRLRKKFEMLPLQLSINLPTVRPPAQAMEVETALFIGPPTTTTNGRI
;
A
#
# COMPACT_ATOMS: atom_id res chain seq x y z
N MET A 1 -34.72 -8.64 3.45
CA MET A 1 -33.33 -8.48 2.96
C MET A 1 -32.76 -7.07 3.04
N ARG A 2 -33.55 -5.99 2.82
CA ARG A 2 -33.02 -4.61 2.83
C ARG A 2 -32.45 -4.15 4.19
N LEU A 3 -33.10 -4.49 5.30
CA LEU A 3 -32.68 -4.08 6.66
C LEU A 3 -31.32 -4.64 7.10
N LEU A 4 -30.98 -5.87 6.68
CA LEU A 4 -29.68 -6.49 7.02
C LEU A 4 -28.52 -5.82 6.26
N ASN A 5 -28.79 -5.30 5.05
CA ASN A 5 -27.79 -4.63 4.23
C ASN A 5 -27.42 -3.26 4.81
N CYS A 6 -28.42 -2.44 5.17
CA CYS A 6 -28.18 -1.14 5.83
C CYS A 6 -27.32 -1.29 7.09
N LYS A 7 -27.67 -2.22 7.99
CA LYS A 7 -26.91 -2.47 9.22
C LYS A 7 -25.47 -2.93 8.95
N ALA A 8 -25.27 -3.82 7.97
CA ALA A 8 -23.94 -4.29 7.57
C ALA A 8 -23.07 -3.18 6.95
N LEU A 9 -23.69 -2.13 6.40
CA LEU A 9 -23.02 -0.94 5.86
C LEU A 9 -22.85 0.17 6.91
N GLY A 10 -23.28 -0.06 8.16
CA GLY A 10 -23.17 0.91 9.26
C GLY A 10 -24.28 1.95 9.28
N GLU A 11 -25.38 1.75 8.56
CA GLU A 11 -26.52 2.67 8.52
C GLU A 11 -27.56 2.35 9.60
N SER A 12 -28.18 3.39 10.16
CA SER A 12 -29.30 3.30 11.13
C SER A 12 -28.99 2.50 12.41
N LEU A 13 -27.74 2.52 12.86
CA LEU A 13 -27.30 1.79 14.06
C LEU A 13 -27.86 2.34 15.37
N GLU A 14 -28.36 3.58 15.38
CA GLU A 14 -28.98 4.22 16.56
C GLU A 14 -30.16 3.42 17.13
N SER A 15 -30.84 2.66 16.27
CA SER A 15 -31.97 1.80 16.64
C SER A 15 -31.56 0.38 17.06
N CYS A 16 -30.26 0.04 16.96
CA CYS A 16 -29.77 -1.30 17.25
C CYS A 16 -29.46 -1.45 18.73
N SER A 17 -29.90 -2.58 19.30
CA SER A 17 -29.43 -3.02 20.61
C SER A 17 -27.96 -3.47 20.55
N ILE A 18 -27.29 -3.48 21.71
CA ILE A 18 -25.91 -3.96 21.85
C ILE A 18 -25.75 -5.39 21.29
N LYS A 19 -26.74 -6.26 21.52
CA LYS A 19 -26.72 -7.65 21.03
C LYS A 19 -26.80 -7.73 19.50
N GLU A 20 -27.62 -6.89 18.88
CA GLU A 20 -27.69 -6.83 17.42
C GLU A 20 -26.39 -6.30 16.81
N LEU A 21 -25.76 -5.32 17.46
CA LEU A 21 -24.49 -4.78 17.01
C LEU A 21 -23.38 -5.85 17.05
N ASP A 22 -23.28 -6.60 18.14
CA ASP A 22 -22.34 -7.74 18.28
C ASP A 22 -22.58 -8.82 17.21
N GLN A 23 -23.85 -9.16 16.93
CA GLN A 23 -24.18 -10.11 15.85
C GLN A 23 -23.75 -9.61 14.47
N VAL A 24 -23.96 -8.32 14.19
CA VAL A 24 -23.54 -7.70 12.92
C VAL A 24 -22.02 -7.70 12.80
N GLU A 25 -21.30 -7.35 13.87
CA GLU A 25 -19.84 -7.38 13.91
C GLU A 25 -19.29 -8.79 13.60
N GLN A 26 -19.78 -9.82 14.30
CA GLN A 26 -19.36 -11.21 14.05
C GLN A 26 -19.67 -11.67 12.63
N LEU A 27 -20.81 -11.26 12.06
CA LEU A 27 -21.18 -11.59 10.69
C LEU A 27 -20.23 -10.91 9.69
N LEU A 28 -19.91 -9.64 9.90
CA LEU A 28 -18.97 -8.89 9.08
C LEU A 28 -17.57 -9.49 9.15
N GLU A 29 -17.08 -9.83 10.33
CA GLU A 29 -15.77 -10.45 10.51
C GLU A 29 -15.66 -11.78 9.73
N ARG A 30 -16.63 -12.69 9.93
CA ARG A 30 -16.65 -14.00 9.25
C ARG A 30 -16.71 -13.84 7.73
N SER A 31 -17.59 -12.96 7.24
CA SER A 31 -17.78 -12.76 5.81
C SER A 31 -16.58 -12.09 5.15
N LEU A 32 -15.99 -11.06 5.77
CA LEU A 32 -14.79 -10.40 5.29
C LEU A 32 -13.59 -11.33 5.28
N ASN A 33 -13.40 -12.15 6.31
CA ASN A 33 -12.33 -13.14 6.34
C ASN A 33 -12.44 -14.14 5.18
N SER A 34 -13.66 -14.64 4.91
CA SER A 34 -13.92 -15.52 3.76
C SER A 34 -13.63 -14.83 2.42
N ILE A 35 -14.09 -13.58 2.25
CA ILE A 35 -13.86 -12.80 1.03
C ILE A 35 -12.36 -12.55 0.82
N ARG A 36 -11.63 -12.13 1.87
CA ARG A 36 -10.18 -11.89 1.81
C ARG A 36 -9.43 -13.16 1.42
N ALA A 37 -9.67 -14.28 2.10
CA ALA A 37 -9.03 -15.56 1.79
C ALA A 37 -9.28 -16.01 0.34
N ARG A 38 -10.51 -15.85 -0.16
CA ARG A 38 -10.85 -16.19 -1.55
C ARG A 38 -10.13 -15.28 -2.55
N LYS A 39 -10.09 -13.97 -2.28
CA LYS A 39 -9.40 -12.98 -3.13
C LYS A 39 -7.91 -13.25 -3.17
N GLU A 40 -7.29 -13.46 -2.01
CA GLU A 40 -5.87 -13.79 -1.89
C GLU A 40 -5.52 -15.08 -2.63
N LYS A 41 -6.28 -16.16 -2.43
CA LYS A 41 -6.09 -17.42 -3.16
C LYS A 41 -6.18 -17.23 -4.68
N LYS A 42 -7.11 -16.39 -5.16
CA LYS A 42 -7.26 -16.10 -6.59
C LYS A 42 -6.06 -15.31 -7.12
N LEU A 43 -5.64 -14.26 -6.41
CA LEU A 43 -4.51 -13.42 -6.79
C LEU A 43 -3.19 -14.20 -6.75
N MET A 44 -2.97 -15.03 -5.74
CA MET A 44 -1.77 -15.87 -5.63
C MET A 44 -1.67 -16.88 -6.78
N LYS A 45 -2.79 -17.51 -7.17
CA LYS A 45 -2.85 -18.38 -8.35
C LYS A 45 -2.46 -17.64 -9.63
N GLU A 46 -3.02 -16.44 -9.82
CA GLU A 46 -2.76 -15.64 -11.01
C GLU A 46 -1.31 -15.14 -11.05
N ASN A 47 -0.78 -14.69 -9.91
CA ASN A 47 0.61 -14.28 -9.78
C ASN A 47 1.57 -15.45 -10.10
N THR A 48 1.27 -16.64 -9.58
CA THR A 48 2.02 -17.87 -9.88
C THR A 48 1.98 -18.20 -11.37
N ARG A 49 0.81 -18.08 -12.01
CA ARG A 49 0.64 -18.32 -13.46
C ARG A 49 1.48 -17.34 -14.28
N LEU A 50 1.43 -16.05 -13.95
CA LEU A 50 2.19 -15.01 -14.63
C LEU A 50 3.71 -15.20 -14.44
N ARG A 51 4.17 -15.48 -13.22
CA ARG A 51 5.58 -15.75 -12.94
C ARG A 51 6.13 -16.91 -13.76
N LYS A 52 5.37 -18.01 -13.87
CA LYS A 52 5.71 -19.13 -14.75
C LYS A 52 5.77 -18.73 -16.21
N LYS A 53 4.83 -17.90 -16.68
CA LYS A 53 4.78 -17.43 -18.07
C LYS A 53 5.98 -16.55 -18.45
N PHE A 54 6.49 -15.77 -17.50
CA PHE A 54 7.55 -14.78 -17.74
C PHE A 54 8.89 -15.14 -17.07
N GLU A 55 9.05 -16.39 -16.63
CA GLU A 55 10.27 -16.91 -15.97
C GLU A 55 10.79 -16.00 -14.83
N MET A 56 9.88 -15.27 -14.18
CA MET A 56 10.23 -14.32 -13.14
C MET A 56 10.52 -15.06 -11.84
N LEU A 57 11.76 -14.91 -11.35
CA LEU A 57 12.13 -15.36 -10.01
C LEU A 57 11.18 -14.76 -8.95
N PRO A 58 10.89 -15.48 -7.86
CA PRO A 58 10.07 -14.96 -6.77
C PRO A 58 10.65 -13.61 -6.30
N LEU A 59 9.86 -12.53 -6.34
CA LEU A 59 10.22 -11.36 -5.54
C LEU A 59 10.03 -11.84 -4.10
N GLN A 60 11.13 -12.04 -3.40
CA GLN A 60 11.15 -12.13 -1.96
C GLN A 60 10.52 -10.84 -1.45
N LEU A 61 9.24 -10.88 -1.08
CA LEU A 61 8.58 -9.77 -0.41
C LEU A 61 9.08 -9.77 1.03
N SER A 62 10.36 -9.45 1.18
CA SER A 62 10.97 -9.24 2.47
C SER A 62 10.44 -7.91 2.96
N ILE A 63 9.47 -7.94 3.86
CA ILE A 63 9.13 -6.79 4.69
C ILE A 63 10.33 -6.58 5.61
N ASN A 64 11.37 -5.95 5.08
CA ASN A 64 12.45 -5.40 5.85
C ASN A 64 12.25 -3.88 5.85
N LEU A 65 11.81 -3.38 7.01
CA LEU A 65 12.05 -2.02 7.48
C LEU A 65 13.42 -1.52 6.97
N PRO A 66 13.56 -0.25 6.51
CA PRO A 66 14.77 0.21 5.86
C PRO A 66 15.99 -0.04 6.75
N THR A 67 16.78 -1.05 6.37
CA THR A 67 18.15 -1.17 6.85
C THR A 67 18.93 -0.10 6.11
N VAL A 68 19.13 1.04 6.76
CA VAL A 68 20.13 2.03 6.36
C VAL A 68 21.47 1.30 6.33
N ARG A 69 21.93 0.91 5.13
CA ARG A 69 23.35 0.63 4.92
C ARG A 69 24.08 1.94 5.16
N PRO A 70 25.05 2.02 6.09
CA PRO A 70 26.02 3.09 6.00
C PRO A 70 26.74 2.91 4.66
N PRO A 71 26.72 3.90 3.74
CA PRO A 71 27.63 3.85 2.62
C PRO A 71 29.05 3.80 3.18
N ALA A 72 29.73 2.69 2.95
CA ALA A 72 31.16 2.61 3.20
C ALA A 72 31.81 3.65 2.27
N GLN A 73 32.25 4.76 2.87
CA GLN A 73 32.89 5.91 2.23
C GLN A 73 31.94 6.84 1.45
N ALA A 74 31.09 7.56 2.18
CA ALA A 74 30.63 8.86 1.68
C ALA A 74 31.81 9.84 1.77
N MET A 75 32.48 10.10 0.64
CA MET A 75 33.37 11.25 0.53
C MET A 75 32.47 12.49 0.51
N GLU A 76 32.59 13.34 1.53
CA GLU A 76 31.86 14.60 1.63
C GLU A 76 32.41 15.54 0.54
N VAL A 77 31.60 15.80 -0.48
CA VAL A 77 31.92 16.81 -1.50
C VAL A 77 31.06 18.02 -1.21
N GLU A 78 31.69 19.12 -0.82
CA GLU A 78 31.03 20.39 -0.58
C GLU A 78 30.56 20.97 -1.93
N THR A 79 29.26 20.85 -2.23
CA THR A 79 28.65 21.50 -3.39
C THR A 79 28.05 22.83 -2.95
N ALA A 80 28.57 23.94 -3.47
CA ALA A 80 27.94 25.23 -3.29
C ALA A 80 26.55 25.23 -3.95
N LEU A 81 25.51 25.43 -3.15
CA LEU A 81 24.12 25.49 -3.61
C LEU A 81 23.80 26.90 -4.13
N PHE A 82 23.77 27.07 -5.45
CA PHE A 82 23.34 28.34 -6.07
C PHE A 82 21.83 28.30 -6.33
N ILE A 83 21.04 28.76 -5.36
CA ILE A 83 19.61 29.05 -5.57
C ILE A 83 19.49 30.50 -6.01
N GLY A 84 19.63 30.73 -7.31
CA GLY A 84 19.47 32.05 -7.92
C GLY A 84 19.02 31.93 -9.37
N PRO A 85 18.32 32.94 -9.93
CA PRO A 85 18.01 32.98 -11.35
C PRO A 85 19.32 32.91 -12.17
N PRO A 86 19.33 32.21 -13.32
CA PRO A 86 20.54 32.01 -14.11
C PRO A 86 21.14 33.37 -14.52
N THR A 87 22.43 33.57 -14.21
CA THR A 87 23.15 34.76 -14.65
C THR A 87 23.43 34.63 -16.14
N THR A 88 23.00 35.60 -16.94
CA THR A 88 23.50 35.76 -18.30
C THR A 88 24.96 36.20 -18.23
N THR A 89 25.91 35.31 -18.49
CA THR A 89 27.28 35.73 -18.82
C THR A 89 27.22 36.43 -20.18
N THR A 90 27.10 37.75 -20.15
CA THR A 90 27.45 38.61 -21.28
C THR A 90 28.96 38.49 -21.47
N ASN A 91 29.39 37.51 -22.25
CA ASN A 91 30.77 37.43 -22.70
C ASN A 91 31.03 38.66 -23.56
N GLY A 92 31.85 39.55 -23.03
CA GLY A 92 32.28 40.77 -23.70
C GLY A 92 32.98 40.46 -25.02
N ARG A 93 32.54 41.16 -26.05
CA ARG A 93 33.34 41.87 -27.05
C ARG A 93 34.81 41.42 -27.17
N ILE A 94 35.12 40.72 -28.26
CA ILE A 94 36.21 41.07 -29.19
C ILE A 94 35.63 41.00 -30.59
#